data_AF-A0A3S9PZ80-F1
#
_entry.id   AF-A0A3S9PZ80-F1
#
_cell.length_a   1.000
_cell.length_b   1.000
_cell.length_c   1.000
_cell.angle_alpha   90.00
_cell.angle_beta   90.00
_cell.angle_gamma   90.00
#
_symmetry.space_group_name_H-M   'P 1'
#
loop_
_entity.id
_entity.type
_entity.pdbx_description
1 polymer ?
#
loop_
_entity_poly.entity_id
_entity_poly.type
_entity_poly.pdbx_seq_one_letter_code
_entity_poly.pdbx_strand_id
1 'polypeptide(L)'
;MIGFGDVTAALEGATVTGVRVKLKNMHTFANNGGTAYVGLHGRASNEETWGFSVQSATNQAYAKGSSHEIKIPSAYWGGFITGSYRGITLYTNVASNARYGYWDGSNAELIIDYRK
;
A
#
# COMPACT_ATOMS: atom_id res chain seq x y z
N MET A 1 7.11 -6.05 -1.87
CA MET A 1 6.47 -5.70 -0.59
C MET A 1 7.19 -4.49 -0.07
N ILE A 2 6.49 -3.59 0.61
CA ILE A 2 7.07 -2.33 1.08
C ILE A 2 6.70 -2.17 2.54
N GLY A 3 7.71 -2.19 3.40
CA GLY A 3 7.58 -1.91 4.82
C GLY A 3 7.74 -0.42 5.11
N PHE A 4 7.01 0.06 6.09
CA PHE A 4 7.08 1.41 6.63
C PHE A 4 7.50 1.33 8.10
N GLY A 5 8.01 2.44 8.63
CA GLY A 5 8.33 2.57 10.04
C GLY A 5 7.10 2.40 10.93
N ASP A 6 7.33 2.12 12.22
CA ASP A 6 6.26 2.03 13.21
C ASP A 6 5.62 3.41 13.46
N VAL A 7 4.31 3.51 13.26
CA VAL A 7 3.52 4.74 13.43
C VAL A 7 2.62 4.72 14.66
N THR A 8 2.62 3.63 15.43
CA THR A 8 1.68 3.42 16.54
C THR A 8 1.77 4.52 17.60
N ALA A 9 2.98 4.87 18.04
CA ALA A 9 3.19 5.96 19.00
C ALA A 9 2.70 7.32 18.48
N ALA A 10 2.87 7.59 17.18
CA ALA A 10 2.39 8.82 16.57
C ALA A 10 0.87 8.88 16.50
N LEU A 11 0.20 7.73 16.34
CA LEU A 11 -1.26 7.63 16.21
C LEU A 11 -1.98 7.35 17.54
N GLU A 12 -1.26 7.16 18.64
CA GLU A 12 -1.86 6.92 19.95
C GLU A 12 -2.80 8.08 20.33
N GLY A 13 -4.05 7.72 20.67
CA GLY A 13 -5.13 8.66 20.98
C GLY A 13 -5.69 9.46 19.78
N ALA A 14 -5.16 9.25 18.56
CA ALA A 14 -5.57 10.01 17.39
C ALA A 14 -6.84 9.45 16.74
N THR A 15 -7.62 10.34 16.12
CA THR A 15 -8.66 9.96 15.16
C THR A 15 -8.08 10.03 13.75
N VAL A 16 -7.87 8.88 13.11
CA VAL A 16 -7.42 8.82 11.72
C VAL A 16 -8.55 9.23 10.78
N THR A 17 -8.26 10.14 9.85
CA THR A 17 -9.21 10.67 8.85
C THR A 17 -8.84 10.29 7.41
N GLY A 18 -7.64 9.74 7.19
CA GLY A 18 -7.20 9.30 5.87
C GLY A 18 -5.93 8.47 5.93
N VAL A 19 -5.84 7.44 5.09
CA VAL A 19 -4.62 6.67 4.87
C VAL A 19 -4.42 6.50 3.37
N ARG A 20 -3.23 6.88 2.88
CA ARG A 20 -2.83 6.76 1.48
C ARG A 20 -1.41 6.24 1.40
N VAL A 21 -1.12 5.52 0.32
CA VAL A 21 0.27 5.15 -0.01
C VAL A 21 0.62 5.76 -1.36
N LYS A 22 1.70 6.52 -1.38
CA LYS A 22 2.22 7.17 -2.57
C LYS A 22 3.31 6.29 -3.17
N LEU A 23 3.17 5.97 -4.46
CA LEU A 23 4.10 5.12 -5.20
C LEU A 23 4.32 5.68 -6.59
N LYS A 24 5.55 5.56 -7.09
CA LYS A 24 5.88 5.87 -8.48
C LYS A 24 5.90 4.59 -9.31
N ASN A 25 5.11 4.55 -10.38
CA ASN A 25 5.23 3.48 -11.36
C ASN A 25 6.44 3.76 -12.26
N MET A 26 7.46 2.91 -12.19
CA MET A 26 8.68 3.02 -13.00
C MET A 26 8.49 2.40 -14.38
N HIS A 27 7.67 1.35 -14.45
CA HIS A 27 7.38 0.66 -15.69
C HIS A 27 6.02 -0.01 -15.61
N THR A 28 5.29 0.00 -16.72
CA THR A 28 4.02 -0.70 -16.90
C THR A 28 3.96 -1.19 -18.33
N PHE A 29 3.52 -2.44 -18.50
CA PHE A 29 3.50 -3.08 -19.82
C PHE A 29 2.36 -2.54 -20.70
N ALA A 30 1.27 -2.08 -20.08
CA ALA A 30 0.16 -1.44 -20.78
C ALA A 30 0.48 0.03 -21.12
N ASN A 31 0.19 0.41 -22.38
CA ASN A 31 0.52 1.74 -22.93
C ASN A 31 -0.09 2.91 -22.15
N ASN A 32 -1.30 2.75 -21.61
CA ASN A 32 -2.03 3.83 -20.94
C ASN A 32 -1.91 3.81 -19.40
N GLY A 33 -1.07 2.95 -18.83
CA GLY A 33 -1.04 2.69 -17.40
C GLY A 33 -1.71 1.37 -17.00
N GLY A 34 -2.02 1.20 -15.73
CA GLY A 34 -2.49 -0.08 -15.20
C GLY A 34 -3.37 0.03 -13.97
N THR A 35 -3.54 -1.07 -13.25
CA THR A 35 -4.25 -1.13 -11.98
C THR A 35 -3.33 -1.64 -10.88
N ALA A 36 -3.13 -0.82 -9.85
CA ALA A 36 -2.37 -1.20 -8.67
C ALA A 36 -3.28 -2.02 -7.76
N TYR A 37 -2.85 -3.22 -7.38
CA TYR A 37 -3.54 -4.06 -6.39
C TYR A 37 -2.75 -4.02 -5.10
N VAL A 38 -3.33 -3.36 -4.09
CA VAL A 38 -2.66 -3.11 -2.82
C VAL A 38 -3.24 -4.04 -1.77
N GLY A 39 -2.38 -4.86 -1.19
CA GLY A 39 -2.63 -5.60 0.04
C GLY A 39 -1.90 -4.95 1.22
N LEU A 40 -2.14 -5.47 2.42
CA LEU A 40 -1.55 -5.00 3.67
C LEU A 40 -0.63 -6.06 4.25
N HIS A 41 0.47 -5.61 4.82
CA HIS A 41 1.50 -6.43 5.42
C HIS A 41 1.71 -6.02 6.86
N GLY A 42 1.73 -6.99 7.77
CA GLY A 42 1.94 -6.81 9.19
C GLY A 42 3.35 -7.23 9.64
N ARG A 43 3.66 -7.02 10.92
CA ARG A 43 4.95 -7.40 11.51
C ARG A 43 5.21 -8.91 11.54
N ALA A 44 4.14 -9.71 11.69
CA ALA A 44 4.24 -11.16 11.92
C ALA A 44 4.37 -11.98 10.62
N SER A 45 4.13 -11.37 9.45
CA SER A 45 4.43 -11.99 8.15
C SER A 45 5.93 -11.95 7.94
N ASN A 46 6.58 -13.02 8.37
CA ASN A 46 8.01 -13.27 8.35
C ASN A 46 8.61 -13.34 6.94
N GLU A 47 9.89 -12.94 6.87
CA GLU A 47 10.72 -12.61 5.69
C GLU A 47 10.90 -13.74 4.65
N GLU A 48 10.45 -14.96 4.93
CA GLU A 48 10.64 -16.13 4.05
C GLU A 48 9.42 -16.46 3.18
N THR A 49 8.24 -15.92 3.52
CA THR A 49 7.05 -16.03 2.66
C THR A 49 6.49 -14.64 2.43
N TRP A 50 6.08 -14.35 1.20
CA TRP A 50 5.41 -13.10 0.82
C TRP A 50 4.03 -13.03 1.50
N GLY A 51 4.03 -12.84 2.82
CA GLY A 51 2.86 -12.95 3.68
C GLY A 51 2.01 -11.70 3.61
N PHE A 52 0.77 -11.88 3.15
CA PHE A 52 -0.27 -10.87 3.21
C PHE A 52 -0.97 -10.99 4.56
N SER A 53 -1.10 -9.88 5.30
CA SER A 53 -2.13 -9.79 6.35
C SER A 53 -3.50 -9.54 5.72
N VAL A 54 -3.53 -8.80 4.61
CA VAL A 54 -4.70 -8.64 3.74
C VAL A 54 -4.25 -8.70 2.29
N GLN A 55 -4.76 -9.64 1.50
CA GLN A 55 -4.25 -9.87 0.14
C GLN A 55 -4.68 -8.80 -0.88
N SER A 56 -5.90 -8.26 -0.74
CA SER A 56 -6.47 -7.26 -1.65
C SER A 56 -7.31 -6.26 -0.89
N ALA A 57 -6.65 -5.30 -0.23
CA ALA A 57 -7.33 -4.23 0.50
C ALA A 57 -7.96 -3.21 -0.44
N THR A 58 -7.33 -2.92 -1.59
CA THR A 58 -7.85 -1.99 -2.58
C THR A 58 -7.24 -2.22 -3.96
N ASN A 59 -7.90 -1.70 -4.98
CA ASN A 59 -7.33 -1.56 -6.31
C ASN A 59 -7.62 -0.16 -6.87
N GLN A 60 -6.67 0.38 -7.64
CA GLN A 60 -6.80 1.73 -8.21
C GLN A 60 -6.10 1.81 -9.56
N ALA A 61 -6.76 2.43 -10.55
CA ALA A 61 -6.15 2.72 -11.83
C ALA A 61 -5.04 3.79 -11.69
N TYR A 62 -3.99 3.66 -12.49
CA TYR A 62 -2.87 4.60 -12.52
C TYR A 62 -2.41 4.87 -13.95
N ALA A 63 -1.95 6.09 -14.20
CA ALA A 63 -1.28 6.46 -15.44
C ALA A 63 0.21 6.08 -15.43
N LYS A 64 0.76 5.76 -16.60
CA LYS A 64 2.18 5.39 -16.78
C LYS A 64 3.13 6.51 -16.35
N GLY A 65 4.21 6.15 -15.65
CA GLY A 65 5.35 7.05 -15.36
C GLY A 65 5.13 8.10 -14.27
N SER A 66 3.94 8.16 -13.68
CA SER A 66 3.61 9.14 -12.63
C SER A 66 3.64 8.53 -11.22
N SER A 67 3.83 9.41 -10.24
CA SER A 67 3.54 9.08 -8.83
C SER A 67 2.04 9.17 -8.59
N HIS A 68 1.51 8.20 -7.85
CA HIS A 68 0.09 8.10 -7.53
C HIS A 68 -0.10 7.83 -6.05
N GLU A 69 -1.10 8.48 -5.47
CA GLU A 69 -1.60 8.16 -4.14
C GLU A 69 -2.74 7.15 -4.25
N ILE A 70 -2.56 6.00 -3.62
CA ILE A 70 -3.56 4.94 -3.56
C ILE A 70 -4.23 5.01 -2.18
N LYS A 71 -5.55 5.17 -2.18
CA LYS A 71 -6.33 5.28 -0.94
C LYS A 71 -6.52 3.92 -0.29
N ILE A 72 -6.22 3.82 1.01
CA ILE A 72 -6.53 2.64 1.81
C ILE A 72 -7.92 2.81 2.44
N PRO A 73 -8.85 1.86 2.27
CA PRO A 73 -10.19 1.94 2.86
C PRO A 73 -10.16 2.06 4.40
N SER A 74 -11.14 2.79 4.95
CA SER A 74 -11.22 3.08 6.39
C SER A 74 -11.34 1.85 7.28
N ALA A 75 -11.90 0.75 6.75
CA ALA A 75 -11.95 -0.53 7.42
C ALA A 75 -10.58 -1.07 7.87
N TYR A 76 -9.48 -0.58 7.28
CA TYR A 76 -8.12 -1.04 7.59
C TYR A 76 -7.31 -0.05 8.45
N TRP A 77 -7.79 1.17 8.70
CA TRP A 77 -7.01 2.19 9.40
C TRP A 77 -6.64 1.78 10.83
N GLY A 78 -7.54 1.09 11.52
CA GLY A 78 -7.29 0.55 12.87
C GLY A 78 -6.07 -0.38 12.95
N GLY A 79 -5.73 -1.08 11.86
CA GLY A 79 -4.53 -1.92 11.84
C GLY A 79 -3.23 -1.12 11.82
N PHE A 80 -3.21 0.09 11.26
CA PHE A 80 -2.04 0.98 11.35
C PHE A 80 -1.93 1.62 12.74
N ILE A 81 -3.06 1.93 13.38
CA ILE A 81 -3.10 2.47 14.75
C ILE A 81 -2.57 1.44 15.75
N THR A 82 -2.96 0.16 15.61
CA THR A 82 -2.53 -0.93 16.50
C THR A 82 -1.18 -1.54 16.13
N GLY A 83 -0.62 -1.19 14.97
CA GLY A 83 0.64 -1.76 14.46
C GLY A 83 0.50 -3.16 13.87
N SER A 84 -0.75 -3.63 13.70
CA SER A 84 -1.09 -4.86 12.97
C SER A 84 -0.70 -4.77 11.49
N TYR A 85 -0.70 -3.56 10.91
CA TYR A 85 -0.18 -3.27 9.58
C TYR A 85 1.02 -2.32 9.67
N ARG A 86 2.11 -2.69 8.99
CA ARG A 86 3.36 -1.93 8.91
C ARG A 86 3.88 -1.82 7.48
N GLY A 87 3.06 -2.15 6.50
CA GLY A 87 3.50 -2.22 5.11
C GLY A 87 2.36 -2.50 4.17
N ILE A 88 2.70 -2.49 2.89
CA ILE A 88 1.82 -2.90 1.80
C ILE A 88 2.47 -3.98 0.93
N THR A 89 1.62 -4.69 0.22
CA THR A 89 2.01 -5.58 -0.87
C THR A 89 1.42 -5.08 -2.18
N LEU A 90 2.14 -5.28 -3.28
CA LEU A 90 1.65 -5.05 -4.62
C LEU A 90 1.51 -6.43 -5.28
N TYR A 91 0.29 -6.94 -5.35
CA TYR A 91 0.06 -8.31 -5.82
C TYR A 91 -1.32 -8.45 -6.47
N THR A 92 -1.36 -9.19 -7.58
CA THR A 92 -2.59 -9.72 -8.16
C THR A 92 -2.37 -11.18 -8.53
N ASN A 93 -3.40 -12.02 -8.40
CA ASN A 93 -3.40 -13.40 -8.87
C ASN A 93 -3.89 -13.52 -10.32
N VAL A 94 -4.17 -12.40 -10.99
CA VAL A 94 -4.69 -12.38 -12.35
C VAL A 94 -3.60 -11.93 -13.31
N ALA A 95 -3.26 -12.81 -14.24
CA ALA A 95 -2.33 -12.51 -15.33
C ALA A 95 -2.96 -11.50 -16.31
N SER A 96 -2.44 -10.28 -16.35
CA SER A 96 -2.87 -9.25 -17.30
C SER A 96 -1.78 -8.18 -17.47
N ASN A 97 -1.55 -7.73 -18.71
CA ASN A 97 -0.60 -6.65 -19.02
C ASN A 97 -0.97 -5.33 -18.32
N ALA A 98 -2.25 -5.11 -18.01
CA ALA A 98 -2.71 -3.95 -17.26
C ALA A 98 -2.36 -4.00 -15.76
N ARG A 99 -1.84 -5.13 -15.27
CA ARG A 99 -1.51 -5.36 -13.86
C ARG A 99 -0.04 -5.71 -13.66
N TYR A 100 0.73 -5.71 -14.76
CA TYR A 100 2.14 -6.03 -14.77
C TYR A 100 2.97 -4.75 -14.87
N GLY A 101 3.86 -4.55 -13.89
CA GLY A 101 4.70 -3.38 -13.83
C GLY A 101 5.64 -3.38 -12.63
N TYR A 102 6.58 -2.45 -12.67
CA TYR A 102 7.53 -2.21 -11.60
C TYR A 102 7.21 -0.89 -10.90
N TRP A 103 7.25 -0.92 -9.58
CA TRP A 103 7.03 0.22 -8.72
C TRP A 103 8.32 0.55 -7.99
N ASP A 104 8.61 1.84 -7.87
CA ASP A 104 9.69 2.31 -7.02
C ASP A 104 9.26 2.20 -5.55
N GLY A 105 9.72 1.14 -4.90
CA GLY A 105 9.43 0.89 -3.49
C GLY A 105 10.33 1.67 -2.52
N SER A 106 11.49 2.17 -2.95
CA SER A 106 12.42 2.89 -2.06
C SER A 106 11.97 4.33 -1.80
N ASN A 107 11.19 4.91 -2.70
CA ASN A 107 10.57 6.24 -2.56
C ASN A 107 9.07 6.15 -2.20
N ALA A 108 8.61 5.01 -1.69
CA ALA A 108 7.23 4.84 -1.26
C ALA A 108 6.97 5.61 0.05
N GLU A 109 5.84 6.31 0.12
CA GLU A 109 5.45 7.07 1.31
C GLU A 109 4.11 6.56 1.85
N LEU A 110 4.05 6.27 3.16
CA LEU A 110 2.80 6.08 3.89
C LEU A 110 2.34 7.42 4.44
N ILE A 111 1.18 7.89 3.99
CA ILE A 111 0.61 9.18 4.36
C ILE A 111 -0.63 8.91 5.20
N ILE A 112 -0.64 9.42 6.44
CA ILE A 112 -1.75 9.25 7.39
C ILE A 112 -2.21 10.63 7.84
N ASP A 113 -3.44 10.99 7.50
CA ASP A 113 -4.12 12.18 8.02
C ASP A 113 -4.81 11.80 9.33
N TYR A 114 -4.59 12.57 10.40
CA TYR A 114 -5.21 12.33 11.70
C TYR A 114 -5.42 13.62 12.48
N ARG A 115 -6.27 13.55 13.52
CA ARG A 115 -6.52 14.63 14.48
C ARG A 115 -6.20 14.13 15.89
N LYS A 116 -5.63 15.01 16.71
CA LYS A 116 -5.42 14.81 18.15
C LYS A 116 -6.04 15.97 18.90
#